data_AF-A0A526XQY5-F1
#
_entry.id   AF-A0A526XQY5-F1
#
_cell.length_a   1.000
_cell.length_b   1.000
_cell.length_c   1.000
_cell.angle_alpha   90.00
_cell.angle_beta   90.00
_cell.angle_gamma   90.00
#
_symmetry.space_group_name_H-M   'P 1'
#
loop_
_entity.id
_entity.type
_entity.pdbx_description
1 polymer ?
#
loop_
_entity_poly.entity_id
_entity_poly.type
_entity_poly.pdbx_seq_one_letter_code
_entity_poly.pdbx_strand_id
1 'polypeptide(L)'
;AWLYLAPPELIRVGSGYTAKIVCSNVFMAGRDADQVLAVDVQAPGHPLLRLMRVSVDKEQGTVSAGLFGVFGKSVAVVRDGLGCASVPDGD
;
A
#
# COMPACT_ATOMS: atom_id res chain seq x y z
N ALA A 1 -21.67 -2.38 -3.18
CA ALA A 1 -21.12 -3.31 -4.19
C ALA A 1 -20.21 -2.61 -5.20
N TRP A 2 -20.59 -1.47 -5.79
CA TRP A 2 -19.81 -0.81 -6.86
C TRP A 2 -18.33 -0.54 -6.54
N LEU A 3 -18.01 0.06 -5.38
CA LEU A 3 -16.62 0.34 -4.98
C LEU A 3 -15.74 -0.91 -4.81
N TYR A 4 -16.35 -2.08 -4.61
CA TYR A 4 -15.64 -3.35 -4.49
C TYR A 4 -15.35 -3.94 -5.87
N LEU A 5 -16.34 -3.94 -6.76
CA LEU A 5 -16.25 -4.55 -8.10
C LEU A 5 -15.56 -3.66 -9.13
N ALA A 6 -15.73 -2.35 -9.03
CA ALA A 6 -15.21 -1.35 -9.96
C ALA A 6 -14.77 -0.08 -9.20
N PRO A 7 -13.73 -0.17 -8.35
CA PRO A 7 -13.21 1.00 -7.67
C PRO A 7 -12.73 2.03 -8.70
N PRO A 8 -13.02 3.33 -8.48
CA PRO A 8 -12.41 4.41 -9.25
C PRO A 8 -10.88 4.30 -9.32
N GLU A 9 -10.28 4.67 -10.45
CA GLU A 9 -8.82 4.59 -10.66
C GLU A 9 -8.02 5.30 -9.58
N LEU A 10 -8.53 6.43 -9.07
CA LEU A 10 -7.85 7.18 -8.02
C LEU A 10 -7.64 6.34 -6.75
N ILE A 11 -8.57 5.44 -6.42
CA ILE A 11 -8.45 4.53 -5.28
C ILE A 11 -7.38 3.46 -5.56
N ARG A 12 -7.35 2.91 -6.77
CA ARG A 12 -6.29 1.96 -7.17
C ARG A 12 -4.90 2.59 -7.13
N VAL A 13 -4.76 3.80 -7.68
CA VAL A 13 -3.51 4.56 -7.66
C VAL A 13 -3.08 4.87 -6.22
N GLY A 14 -4.01 5.33 -5.37
CA GLY A 14 -3.72 5.61 -3.96
C GLY A 14 -3.29 4.36 -3.18
N SER A 15 -3.93 3.23 -3.43
CA SER A 15 -3.59 1.94 -2.80
C SER A 15 -2.23 1.43 -3.28
N GLY A 16 -1.96 1.47 -4.59
CA GLY A 16 -0.67 1.09 -5.17
C GLY A 16 0.48 1.96 -4.66
N TYR A 17 0.26 3.28 -4.59
CA TYR A 17 1.20 4.22 -3.97
C TYR A 17 1.47 3.85 -2.50
N THR A 18 0.41 3.65 -1.72
CA THR A 18 0.52 3.32 -0.30
C THR A 18 1.29 2.03 -0.07
N ALA A 19 0.94 0.95 -0.77
CA ALA A 19 1.62 -0.34 -0.68
C ALA A 19 3.10 -0.23 -1.04
N LYS A 20 3.42 0.50 -2.12
CA LYS A 20 4.80 0.68 -2.60
C LYS A 20 5.64 1.51 -1.63
N ILE A 21 5.12 2.61 -1.11
CA ILE A 21 5.84 3.48 -0.16
C ILE A 21 6.11 2.74 1.14
N VAL A 22 5.11 2.04 1.69
CA VAL A 22 5.28 1.27 2.93
C VAL A 22 6.25 0.11 2.72
N CYS A 23 6.13 -0.66 1.63
CA CYS A 23 7.06 -1.74 1.31
C CYS A 23 8.51 -1.24 1.27
N SER A 24 8.79 -0.19 0.50
CA SER A 24 10.16 0.32 0.36
C SER A 24 10.74 0.78 1.69
N ASN A 25 9.95 1.47 2.51
CA ASN A 25 10.44 1.98 3.79
C ASN A 25 10.59 0.89 4.85
N VAL A 26 9.70 -0.10 4.89
CA VAL A 26 9.77 -1.20 5.85
C VAL A 26 10.93 -2.14 5.51
N PHE A 27 10.97 -2.65 4.28
CA PHE A 27 11.92 -3.70 3.91
C PHE A 27 13.28 -3.18 3.48
N MET A 28 13.37 -1.98 2.89
CA MET A 28 14.67 -1.42 2.50
C MET A 28 15.24 -0.43 3.50
N ALA A 29 14.39 0.40 4.12
CA ALA A 29 14.84 1.42 5.07
C ALA A 29 14.69 1.00 6.55
N GLY A 30 14.12 -0.18 6.83
CA GLY A 30 13.97 -0.69 8.20
C GLY A 30 13.03 0.14 9.09
N ARG A 31 12.13 0.93 8.50
CA ARG A 31 11.22 1.82 9.23
C ARG A 31 9.98 1.09 9.71
N ASP A 32 9.37 1.61 10.78
CA ASP A 32 8.09 1.12 11.28
C ASP A 32 6.95 1.42 10.29
N ALA A 33 6.06 0.43 10.08
CA ALA A 33 5.01 0.51 9.07
C ALA A 33 3.94 1.56 9.41
N ASP A 34 3.55 1.65 10.68
CA ASP A 34 2.51 2.59 11.13
C ASP A 34 3.05 4.01 11.10
N GLN A 35 4.32 4.20 11.45
CA GLN A 35 4.98 5.49 11.31
C GLN A 35 5.04 5.93 9.84
N VAL A 36 5.46 5.06 8.92
CA VAL A 36 5.52 5.37 7.47
C VAL A 36 4.13 5.70 6.93
N LEU A 37 3.12 4.92 7.30
CA LEU A 37 1.73 5.20 6.91
C LEU A 37 1.32 6.60 7.39
N ALA A 38 1.57 6.93 8.65
CA ALA A 38 1.17 8.21 9.23
C ALA A 38 1.91 9.42 8.61
N VAL A 39 3.23 9.33 8.44
CA VAL A 39 4.07 10.50 8.12
C VAL A 39 4.41 10.62 6.63
N ASP A 40 4.44 9.54 5.87
CA ASP A 40 4.80 9.57 4.45
C ASP A 40 3.59 9.44 3.53
N VAL A 41 2.55 8.71 3.97
CA VAL A 41 1.34 8.50 3.18
C VAL A 41 0.19 9.39 3.64
N GLN A 42 -0.07 9.46 4.95
CA GLN A 42 -1.23 10.15 5.52
C GLN A 42 -0.95 11.57 6.03
N ALA A 43 0.26 12.07 5.79
CA ALA A 43 0.61 13.46 6.05
C ALA A 43 -0.38 14.43 5.38
N PRO A 44 -0.46 15.70 5.82
CA PRO A 44 -1.34 16.70 5.21
C PRO A 44 -1.14 16.73 3.68
N GLY A 45 -2.18 16.31 2.96
CA GLY A 45 -2.12 16.02 1.53
C GLY A 45 -3.50 15.64 0.99
N HIS A 46 -3.55 14.74 0.00
CA HIS A 46 -4.83 14.34 -0.59
C HIS A 46 -5.69 13.56 0.43
N PRO A 47 -6.93 13.99 0.74
CA PRO A 47 -7.75 13.41 1.82
C PRO A 47 -7.97 11.90 1.71
N LEU A 48 -7.99 11.37 0.49
CA LEU A 48 -8.08 9.94 0.21
C LEU A 48 -7.06 9.10 1.00
N LEU A 49 -5.81 9.58 1.11
CA LEU A 49 -4.72 8.79 1.68
C LEU A 49 -4.93 8.53 3.17
N ARG A 50 -5.59 9.45 3.89
CA ARG A 50 -5.95 9.31 5.32
C ARG A 50 -6.87 8.12 5.60
N LEU A 51 -7.53 7.60 4.57
CA LEU A 51 -8.47 6.48 4.67
C LEU A 51 -7.82 5.15 4.25
N MET A 52 -6.57 5.17 3.79
CA MET A 52 -5.83 3.97 3.42
C MET A 52 -5.46 3.17 4.67
N ARG A 53 -5.54 1.84 4.54
CA ARG A 53 -4.99 0.90 5.52
C ARG A 53 -3.99 0.00 4.85
N VAL A 54 -3.03 -0.49 5.64
CA VAL A 54 -1.97 -1.39 5.18
C VAL A 54 -1.91 -2.64 6.01
N SER A 55 -1.46 -3.73 5.39
CA SER A 55 -1.07 -4.96 6.06
C SER A 55 0.30 -5.37 5.54
N VAL A 56 1.24 -5.59 6.45
CA VAL A 56 2.61 -6.00 6.14
C VAL A 56 2.79 -7.46 6.54
N ASP A 57 3.13 -8.31 5.57
CA ASP A 57 3.57 -9.67 5.81
C ASP A 57 5.09 -9.72 5.68
N LYS A 58 5.77 -9.81 6.82
CA LYS A 58 7.23 -9.84 6.87
C LYS A 58 7.82 -11.19 6.44
N GLU A 59 7.06 -12.27 6.56
CA GLU A 59 7.51 -13.61 6.15
C GLU A 59 7.49 -13.73 4.63
N GLN A 60 6.44 -13.23 3.99
CA GLN A 60 6.29 -13.23 2.53
C GLN A 60 6.94 -12.01 1.86
N GLY A 61 7.39 -11.03 2.63
CA GLY A 61 7.98 -9.81 2.09
C GLY A 61 6.97 -8.94 1.31
N THR A 62 5.69 -8.98 1.69
CA THR A 62 4.62 -8.28 0.96
C THR A 62 3.97 -7.18 1.81
N VAL A 63 3.49 -6.15 1.13
CA VAL A 63 2.61 -5.13 1.69
C VAL A 63 1.37 -5.03 0.83
N SER A 64 0.20 -5.14 1.45
CA SER A 64 -1.07 -4.84 0.81
C SER A 64 -1.65 -3.55 1.36
N ALA A 65 -2.30 -2.78 0.51
CA ALA A 65 -3.02 -1.57 0.90
C ALA A 65 -4.34 -1.45 0.17
N GLY A 66 -5.28 -0.74 0.77
CA GLY A 66 -6.58 -0.47 0.18
C GLY A 66 -7.31 0.65 0.91
N LEU A 67 -8.27 1.28 0.23
CA LEU A 67 -9.16 2.24 0.87
C LEU A 67 -10.02 1.48 1.91
N PHE A 68 -9.97 1.94 3.16
CA PHE A 68 -10.49 1.22 4.33
C PHE A 68 -9.98 -0.22 4.50
N GLY A 69 -8.92 -0.59 3.77
CA GLY A 69 -8.31 -1.92 3.73
C GLY A 69 -8.92 -2.90 2.71
N VAL A 70 -10.01 -2.54 2.04
CA VAL A 70 -10.77 -3.50 1.21
C VAL A 70 -11.09 -3.03 -0.21
N PHE A 71 -11.12 -1.72 -0.47
CA PHE A 71 -11.49 -1.22 -1.80
C PHE A 71 -10.25 -0.85 -2.62
N GLY A 72 -10.23 -1.34 -3.88
CA GLY A 72 -9.13 -1.12 -4.83
C GLY A 72 -7.78 -1.57 -4.29
N LYS A 73 -7.75 -2.79 -3.74
CA LYS A 73 -6.56 -3.38 -3.13
C LYS A 73 -5.39 -3.36 -4.11
N SER A 74 -4.19 -3.23 -3.57
CA SER A 74 -2.95 -3.30 -4.33
C SER A 74 -1.87 -3.90 -3.47
N VAL A 75 -0.92 -4.61 -4.10
CA VAL A 75 0.15 -5.32 -3.42
C VAL A 75 1.51 -4.87 -3.94
N ALA A 76 2.46 -4.74 -3.03
CA ALA A 76 3.88 -4.59 -3.34
C ALA A 76 4.68 -5.71 -2.65
N VAL A 77 5.72 -6.20 -3.31
CA VAL A 77 6.61 -7.25 -2.79
C VAL A 77 8.06 -6.78 -2.84
N VAL A 78 8.82 -7.02 -1.77
CA VAL A 78 10.27 -6.84 -1.78
C VAL A 78 10.93 -7.94 -2.60
N ARG A 79 11.89 -7.56 -3.44
CA ARG A 79 12.67 -8.48 -4.26
C ARG A 79 14.14 -8.23 -3.97
N ASP A 80 14.87 -9.28 -3.62
CA ASP A 80 16.27 -9.19 -3.28
C ASP A 80 17.08 -8.55 -4.41
N GLY A 81 17.84 -7.51 -4.06
CA GLY A 81 18.65 -6.73 -5.02
C GLY A 81 17.87 -5.81 -5.97
N LEU A 82 16.53 -5.86 -6.00
CA LEU A 82 15.68 -5.08 -6.90
C LEU A 82 14.74 -4.11 -6.16
N GLY A 83 14.62 -4.26 -4.84
CA GLY A 83 13.74 -3.48 -4.00
C GLY A 83 12.26 -3.86 -4.14
N CYS A 84 11.38 -2.96 -3.71
CA CYS A 84 9.94 -3.25 -3.76
C CYS A 84 9.38 -3.06 -5.17
N ALA A 85 8.45 -3.91 -5.60
CA ALA A 85 7.73 -3.83 -6.87
C ALA A 85 6.23 -4.02 -6.66
N SER A 86 5.42 -3.22 -7.37
CA SER A 86 3.98 -3.46 -7.41
C SER A 86 3.70 -4.75 -8.19
N VAL A 87 2.80 -5.57 -7.69
CA VAL A 87 2.40 -6.84 -8.31
C VAL A 87 0.88 -6.92 -8.40
N PRO A 88 0.35 -7.69 -9.37
CA PRO A 88 -1.06 -8.06 -9.35
C PRO A 88 -1.41 -8.69 -8.00
N ASP A 89 -2.55 -8.31 -7.42
CA ASP A 89 -3.03 -8.84 -6.14
C ASP A 89 -3.78 -10.18 -6.28
N GLY A 90 -3.91 -10.68 -7.52
CA GLY A 90 -4.42 -12.01 -7.84
C GLY A 90 -5.89 -12.07 -8.26
N ASP A 91 -6.57 -10.93 -8.29
CA ASP A 91 -7.97 -10.77 -8.73
C ASP A 91 -8.10 -10.27 -10.19
#